data_AF-A0A8S3QDE9-F1
#
_entry.id   AF-A0A8S3QDE9-F1
#
_cell.length_a   1.000
_cell.length_b   1.000
_cell.length_c   1.000
_cell.angle_alpha   90.00
_cell.angle_beta   90.00
_cell.angle_gamma   90.00
#
_symmetry.space_group_name_H-M   'P 1'
#
loop_
_entity.id
_entity.type
_entity.pdbx_description
1 polymer ?
#
loop_
_entity_poly.entity_id
_entity_poly.type
_entity_poly.pdbx_seq_one_letter_code
_entity_poly.pdbx_strand_id
1 'polypeptide(L)'
;MSCRQKSSCTVCRKEHPSILHVEPRDQNQTSQQSESDQCPEVKNSTTFMGAEIAFARRCRYCHSGLNIEGKKTKLSLVTMGQSAVHDCYVVTGLEISNLCGNDVISLPPVFSQETLPVTSNDIVFIEDIQKWSHLRDIPLQRIESEHIGLLIGINVPKAMEPWNVVPSIENGPFAVETLLGWVINGPLNVSTDDKPCKVASCNRIDATSVSLEDQIRNQFNYDFSEKTIDDAVAPSKEDRRFLELVSESIMLKDGHYVVNLPFKSKDNKMPNNRRQAEQRLMLLARRFERDETFRDEYVTFMNKVIGDGFATEVSIDDLAKKDNDVWFLPHHGVFHPRKKKIRVVFDCAAKFQGTSLNERLLQGPNLTNTLIGTLIRFRQDEIAIMGDIDSMFHQVRVPSNDANYLRFLWWQGGDVRKKSTEYQMNVHLFGATSSPSCVNFALRQTTEDCNGQFNDEVINTVLRNFYVDDCLKSTKNVSEAVCLVQDLQSLLSLGGFRIAKWISNNREVMRSIPISDMAVGIKDLDLDQDTLPIDRALGIQWCAETDTFRFKITVKEQPKTRRGILSMVSSVYDP
;
A
#
# COMPACT_ATOMS: atom_id res chain seq x y z
N MET A 1 30.04 39.86 18.52
CA MET A 1 30.63 39.29 17.30
C MET A 1 29.57 38.44 16.62
N SER A 2 28.86 38.99 15.64
CA SER A 2 27.82 38.31 14.86
C SER A 2 28.37 37.95 13.49
N CYS A 3 28.34 36.66 13.16
CA CYS A 3 28.90 36.11 11.93
C CYS A 3 27.95 36.36 10.74
N ARG A 4 28.53 36.86 9.65
CA ARG A 4 27.89 37.27 8.40
C ARG A 4 28.04 36.14 7.38
N GLN A 5 26.94 35.63 6.83
CA GLN A 5 26.85 35.40 5.38
C GLN A 5 25.38 35.39 4.94
N LYS A 6 25.06 36.34 4.06
CA LYS A 6 23.78 36.60 3.40
C LYS A 6 23.97 36.24 1.93
N SER A 7 23.28 35.21 1.43
CA SER A 7 23.25 34.91 0.00
C SER A 7 21.96 35.48 -0.61
N SER A 8 22.10 36.49 -1.47
CA SER A 8 21.02 37.17 -2.21
C SER A 8 20.58 36.38 -3.44
N CYS A 9 19.29 36.42 -3.79
CA CYS A 9 18.74 35.80 -5.00
C CYS A 9 19.40 36.37 -6.27
N THR A 10 19.92 35.51 -7.16
CA THR A 10 20.64 35.93 -8.38
C THR A 10 19.74 36.56 -9.45
N VAL A 11 18.42 36.38 -9.34
CA VAL A 11 17.43 36.88 -10.30
C VAL A 11 16.93 38.27 -9.92
N CYS A 12 16.46 38.44 -8.67
CA CYS A 12 15.88 39.71 -8.21
C CYS A 12 16.83 40.56 -7.33
N ARG A 13 18.01 40.04 -6.98
CA ARG A 13 19.05 40.67 -6.15
C ARG A 13 18.62 41.07 -4.72
N LYS A 14 17.54 40.50 -4.19
CA LYS A 14 17.07 40.70 -2.80
C LYS A 14 17.32 39.45 -1.94
N GLU A 15 17.42 39.61 -0.62
CA GLU A 15 17.58 38.50 0.34
C GLU A 15 16.22 37.88 0.68
N HIS A 16 16.07 36.57 0.52
CA HIS A 16 14.81 35.84 0.73
C HIS A 16 15.07 34.62 1.63
N PRO A 17 14.14 34.23 2.53
CA PRO A 17 14.32 33.06 3.40
C PRO A 17 14.26 31.69 2.69
N SER A 18 13.87 31.63 1.41
CA SER A 18 13.70 30.37 0.66
C SER A 18 13.98 30.53 -0.84
N ILE A 19 14.37 29.42 -1.50
CA ILE A 19 15.06 29.35 -2.81
C ILE A 19 14.15 29.54 -4.05
N LEU A 20 12.84 29.76 -3.92
CA LEU A 20 11.92 29.79 -5.08
C LEU A 20 11.29 31.17 -5.31
N HIS A 21 11.49 31.71 -6.51
CA HIS A 21 10.98 33.00 -6.99
C HIS A 21 9.65 32.82 -7.76
N VAL A 22 8.63 33.62 -7.43
CA VAL A 22 7.36 33.73 -8.17
C VAL A 22 7.10 35.21 -8.47
N GLU A 23 6.87 35.57 -9.73
CA GLU A 23 6.64 36.96 -10.15
C GLU A 23 5.26 37.49 -9.68
N PRO A 24 5.15 38.74 -9.19
CA PRO A 24 3.87 39.35 -8.87
C PRO A 24 3.24 40.05 -10.08
N ARG A 25 1.91 39.94 -10.21
CA ARG A 25 1.09 40.77 -11.12
C ARG A 25 0.71 42.08 -10.43
N ASP A 26 0.80 43.18 -11.18
CA ASP A 26 0.55 44.56 -10.77
C ASP A 26 -0.90 44.86 -10.34
N GLN A 27 -1.04 45.70 -9.31
CA GLN A 27 -2.26 46.46 -8.99
C GLN A 27 -1.94 47.97 -9.09
N ASN A 28 -2.76 48.68 -9.87
CA ASN A 28 -2.95 50.14 -9.93
C ASN A 28 -4.43 50.29 -10.39
N GLN A 29 -5.34 51.10 -9.85
CA GLN A 29 -5.26 52.39 -9.15
C GLN A 29 -6.62 52.68 -8.43
N THR A 30 -6.53 53.29 -7.25
CA THR A 30 -7.34 54.37 -6.62
C THR A 30 -8.70 54.83 -7.18
N SER A 31 -9.69 55.08 -6.29
CA SER A 31 -10.11 56.44 -5.85
C SER A 31 -11.28 56.46 -4.84
N GLN A 32 -11.35 57.55 -4.04
CA GLN A 32 -12.17 57.88 -2.86
C GLN A 32 -13.66 58.19 -3.15
N GLN A 33 -14.58 57.93 -2.21
CA GLN A 33 -15.36 58.95 -1.46
C GLN A 33 -16.40 58.32 -0.50
N SER A 34 -16.73 59.11 0.52
CA SER A 34 -17.58 58.88 1.69
C SER A 34 -19.06 58.70 1.40
N GLU A 35 -19.73 57.81 2.14
CA GLU A 35 -21.07 58.05 2.69
C GLU A 35 -21.33 57.08 3.87
N SER A 36 -21.94 57.63 4.90
CA SER A 36 -22.41 56.93 6.10
C SER A 36 -23.51 55.96 5.75
N ASP A 37 -23.35 54.68 6.08
CA ASP A 37 -24.48 53.78 6.29
C ASP A 37 -24.07 52.64 7.24
N GLN A 38 -25.00 52.31 8.13
CA GLN A 38 -24.84 51.45 9.28
C GLN A 38 -24.35 50.04 8.90
N CYS A 39 -23.37 49.51 9.66
CA CYS A 39 -22.97 48.11 9.61
C CYS A 39 -24.16 47.20 9.97
N PRO A 40 -24.56 46.24 9.12
CA PRO A 40 -25.53 45.22 9.50
C PRO A 40 -24.85 44.15 10.38
N GLU A 41 -25.46 43.89 11.53
CA GLU A 41 -25.07 42.87 12.52
C GLU A 41 -25.04 41.45 11.92
N VAL A 42 -23.93 40.73 12.12
CA VAL A 42 -23.84 39.28 11.86
C VAL A 42 -24.35 38.54 13.09
N LYS A 43 -25.46 37.80 12.96
CA LYS A 43 -26.12 37.10 14.08
C LYS A 43 -25.93 35.57 14.00
N ASN A 44 -25.32 34.98 15.03
CA ASN A 44 -24.90 33.57 15.10
C ASN A 44 -25.93 32.61 15.71
N SER A 45 -26.80 31.98 14.92
CA SER A 45 -27.56 30.83 15.43
C SER A 45 -26.73 29.55 15.29
N THR A 46 -26.52 28.81 16.39
CA THR A 46 -25.65 27.62 16.36
C THR A 46 -26.40 26.36 16.79
N THR A 47 -26.47 25.43 15.86
CA THR A 47 -26.90 24.04 16.08
C THR A 47 -25.78 23.16 15.57
N PHE A 48 -25.24 22.32 16.44
CA PHE A 48 -24.07 21.51 16.13
C PHE A 48 -24.42 20.39 15.16
N MET A 49 -24.02 20.53 13.90
CA MET A 49 -23.80 19.40 12.99
C MET A 49 -22.30 19.30 12.71
N GLY A 50 -21.71 18.14 13.02
CA GLY A 50 -20.28 17.90 12.87
C GLY A 50 -19.85 17.94 11.41
N ALA A 51 -19.23 19.04 10.98
CA ALA A 51 -18.40 19.08 9.79
C ALA A 51 -16.93 19.08 10.21
N GLU A 52 -16.06 18.38 9.47
CA GLU A 52 -14.61 18.46 9.72
C GLU A 52 -14.05 19.84 9.34
N ILE A 53 -14.74 20.58 8.45
CA ILE A 53 -14.26 21.83 7.84
C ILE A 53 -15.39 22.88 7.81
N ALA A 54 -15.05 24.15 7.95
CA ALA A 54 -16.00 25.25 7.88
C ALA A 54 -16.52 25.52 6.45
N PHE A 55 -17.83 25.76 6.33
CA PHE A 55 -18.51 26.07 5.08
C PHE A 55 -19.32 27.36 5.18
N ALA A 56 -19.25 28.20 4.14
CA ALA A 56 -20.06 29.41 4.02
C ALA A 56 -21.12 29.25 2.93
N ARG A 57 -22.35 29.72 3.19
CA ARG A 57 -23.41 29.68 2.19
C ARG A 57 -23.14 30.68 1.07
N ARG A 58 -23.12 30.19 -0.17
CA ARG A 58 -23.03 30.97 -1.41
C ARG A 58 -24.38 31.64 -1.69
N CYS A 59 -24.67 32.68 -0.93
CA CYS A 59 -25.78 33.60 -1.16
C CYS A 59 -25.22 34.93 -1.69
N ARG A 60 -26.09 35.82 -2.22
CA ARG A 60 -25.76 37.25 -2.42
C ARG A 60 -25.03 37.85 -1.20
N TYR A 61 -25.29 37.33 0.00
CA TYR A 61 -24.63 37.70 1.26
C TYR A 61 -23.08 37.75 1.23
N CYS A 62 -22.39 36.78 0.63
CA CYS A 62 -20.91 36.81 0.57
C CYS A 62 -20.37 37.84 -0.44
N HIS A 63 -21.12 38.14 -1.50
CA HIS A 63 -20.71 39.09 -2.55
C HIS A 63 -21.22 40.51 -2.33
N SER A 64 -22.37 40.72 -1.70
CA SER A 64 -22.99 42.04 -1.49
C SER A 64 -23.12 42.48 -0.03
N GLY A 65 -23.01 41.56 0.95
CA GLY A 65 -23.11 41.88 2.38
C GLY A 65 -21.76 42.02 3.09
N LEU A 66 -20.78 41.17 2.75
CA LEU A 66 -19.44 41.17 3.35
C LEU A 66 -18.31 41.57 2.37
N ASN A 67 -18.64 41.75 1.09
CA ASN A 67 -17.70 42.12 0.00
C ASN A 67 -16.45 41.22 -0.08
N ILE A 68 -16.62 39.90 0.03
CA ILE A 68 -15.49 38.96 0.08
C ILE A 68 -15.32 38.25 -1.27
N GLU A 69 -14.13 38.41 -1.87
CA GLU A 69 -13.71 37.68 -3.07
C GLU A 69 -13.02 36.37 -2.70
N GLY A 70 -13.57 35.25 -3.18
CA GLY A 70 -12.96 33.93 -3.02
C GLY A 70 -12.22 33.47 -4.28
N LYS A 71 -11.23 32.58 -4.12
CA LYS A 71 -10.58 31.93 -5.26
C LYS A 71 -11.43 30.74 -5.73
N LYS A 72 -11.83 30.73 -7.00
CA LYS A 72 -12.53 29.57 -7.60
C LYS A 72 -11.65 28.33 -7.54
N THR A 73 -12.18 27.23 -7.01
CA THR A 73 -11.51 25.94 -6.88
C THR A 73 -12.46 24.78 -7.14
N LYS A 74 -11.93 23.56 -7.18
CA LYS A 74 -12.68 22.32 -7.20
C LYS A 74 -12.43 21.55 -5.91
N LEU A 75 -13.50 21.14 -5.26
CA LEU A 75 -13.48 20.35 -4.04
C LEU A 75 -13.86 18.90 -4.36
N SER A 76 -12.98 17.96 -4.04
CA SER A 76 -13.31 16.53 -4.11
C SER A 76 -13.90 16.10 -2.77
N LEU A 77 -15.17 15.71 -2.77
CA LEU A 77 -15.89 15.17 -1.62
C LEU A 77 -15.91 13.65 -1.73
N VAL A 78 -15.32 12.97 -0.75
CA VAL A 78 -15.38 11.51 -0.61
C VAL A 78 -16.25 11.18 0.58
N THR A 79 -17.36 10.48 0.36
CA THR A 79 -18.23 9.94 1.41
C THR A 79 -18.04 8.42 1.52
N MET A 80 -18.69 7.78 2.49
CA MET A 80 -18.62 6.34 2.75
C MET A 80 -18.96 5.44 1.54
N GLY A 81 -19.61 5.97 0.49
CA GLY A 81 -19.98 5.18 -0.69
C GLY A 81 -19.77 5.86 -2.05
N GLN A 82 -19.36 7.13 -2.10
CA GLN A 82 -19.26 7.89 -3.34
C GLN A 82 -18.15 8.95 -3.28
N SER A 83 -17.60 9.30 -4.44
CA SER A 83 -16.70 10.45 -4.62
C SER A 83 -17.29 11.39 -5.66
N ALA A 84 -17.39 12.67 -5.33
CA ALA A 84 -17.92 13.71 -6.22
C ALA A 84 -17.02 14.95 -6.21
N VAL A 85 -16.92 15.65 -7.34
CA VAL A 85 -16.14 16.89 -7.45
C VAL A 85 -17.10 18.07 -7.64
N HIS A 86 -16.98 19.08 -6.80
CA HIS A 86 -17.84 20.26 -6.80
C HIS A 86 -17.03 21.53 -7.07
N ASP A 87 -17.57 22.42 -7.89
CA ASP A 87 -17.02 23.77 -8.03
C ASP A 87 -17.38 24.60 -6.80
N CYS A 88 -16.39 25.23 -6.18
CA CYS A 88 -16.60 26.12 -5.04
C CYS A 88 -15.59 27.28 -5.04
N TYR A 89 -15.71 28.14 -4.04
CA TYR A 89 -14.76 29.22 -3.79
C TYR A 89 -14.12 28.98 -2.44
N VAL A 90 -12.79 29.18 -2.37
CA VAL A 90 -12.06 29.25 -1.11
C VAL A 90 -11.99 30.69 -0.70
N VAL A 91 -12.49 30.98 0.50
CA VAL A 91 -12.48 32.28 1.14
C VAL A 91 -11.50 32.24 2.31
N THR A 92 -10.62 33.24 2.39
CA THR A 92 -9.60 33.34 3.45
C THR A 92 -9.72 34.67 4.17
N GLY A 93 -9.31 34.73 5.43
CA GLY A 93 -9.32 35.98 6.23
C GLY A 93 -10.69 36.31 6.83
N LEU A 94 -11.58 35.32 6.94
CA LEU A 94 -12.82 35.47 7.69
C LEU A 94 -12.54 35.46 9.19
N GLU A 95 -13.27 36.29 9.93
CA GLU A 95 -13.26 36.32 11.39
C GLU A 95 -14.69 36.23 11.90
N ILE A 96 -14.86 35.59 13.05
CA ILE A 96 -16.14 35.49 13.76
C ILE A 96 -15.98 36.00 15.18
N SER A 97 -17.06 36.54 15.74
CA SER A 97 -17.09 36.96 17.14
C SER A 97 -18.37 36.53 17.83
N ASN A 98 -18.38 36.61 19.17
CA ASN A 98 -19.62 36.60 19.91
C ASN A 98 -20.48 37.84 19.56
N LEU A 99 -21.75 37.83 19.98
CA LEU A 99 -22.70 38.91 19.68
C LEU A 99 -22.34 40.26 20.33
N CYS A 100 -21.50 40.24 21.37
CA CYS A 100 -20.99 41.45 22.00
C CYS A 100 -19.77 42.04 21.27
N GLY A 101 -19.17 41.32 20.32
CA GLY A 101 -17.99 41.74 19.56
C GLY A 101 -16.68 41.75 20.37
N ASN A 102 -16.68 41.18 21.58
CA ASN A 102 -15.53 41.27 22.49
C ASN A 102 -14.44 40.24 22.18
N ASP A 103 -14.83 39.11 21.59
CA ASP A 103 -13.94 37.98 21.37
C ASP A 103 -13.98 37.58 19.90
N VAL A 104 -12.82 37.58 19.24
CA VAL A 104 -12.69 37.33 17.79
C VAL A 104 -11.88 36.06 17.54
N ILE A 105 -12.36 35.22 16.63
CA ILE A 105 -11.70 34.01 16.15
C ILE A 105 -11.49 34.14 14.64
N SER A 106 -10.23 34.13 14.20
CA SER A 106 -9.92 34.03 12.77
C SER A 106 -10.17 32.60 12.29
N LEU A 107 -10.86 32.47 11.16
CA LEU A 107 -11.19 31.19 10.55
C LEU A 107 -10.08 30.71 9.60
N PRO A 108 -9.84 29.39 9.52
CA PRO A 108 -9.07 28.80 8.43
C PRO A 108 -9.81 29.01 7.08
N PRO A 109 -9.18 28.67 5.94
CA PRO A 109 -9.85 28.76 4.64
C PRO A 109 -11.23 28.10 4.64
N VAL A 110 -12.26 28.87 4.29
CA VAL A 110 -13.67 28.46 4.30
C VAL A 110 -14.12 28.18 2.87
N PHE A 111 -14.87 27.10 2.67
CA PHE A 111 -15.38 26.72 1.35
C PHE A 111 -16.82 27.18 1.15
N SER A 112 -17.13 27.76 -0.01
CA SER A 112 -18.48 28.19 -0.34
C SER A 112 -19.37 27.02 -0.80
N GLN A 113 -20.63 26.96 -0.36
CA GLN A 113 -21.63 25.98 -0.81
C GLN A 113 -22.97 26.65 -1.14
N GLU A 114 -23.64 26.27 -2.23
CA GLU A 114 -24.94 26.86 -2.61
C GLU A 114 -26.02 26.61 -1.56
N THR A 115 -26.02 25.41 -0.99
CA THR A 115 -26.92 25.00 0.09
C THR A 115 -26.10 24.44 1.24
N LEU A 116 -26.35 24.92 2.46
CA LEU A 116 -25.84 24.29 3.67
C LEU A 116 -26.85 23.24 4.15
N PRO A 117 -26.41 22.13 4.78
CA PRO A 117 -27.30 21.09 5.29
C PRO A 117 -28.05 21.49 6.57
N VAL A 118 -28.22 22.79 6.83
CA VAL A 118 -28.88 23.39 8.00
C VAL A 118 -30.02 24.31 7.56
N THR A 119 -31.03 24.44 8.41
CA THR A 119 -32.20 25.31 8.21
C THR A 119 -32.49 26.13 9.47
N SER A 120 -33.36 27.13 9.35
CA SER A 120 -33.73 27.97 10.50
C SER A 120 -34.49 27.21 11.59
N ASN A 121 -34.99 26.00 11.30
CA ASN A 121 -35.59 25.11 12.31
C ASN A 121 -34.55 24.47 13.23
N ASP A 122 -33.27 24.50 12.85
CA ASP A 122 -32.21 23.96 13.68
C ASP A 122 -31.91 24.93 14.84
N ILE A 123 -32.16 26.24 14.67
CA ILE A 123 -31.88 27.29 15.65
C ILE A 123 -32.60 26.99 16.98
N VAL A 124 -31.83 26.89 18.05
CA VAL A 124 -32.36 26.63 19.40
C VAL A 124 -32.81 27.93 20.04
N PHE A 125 -34.05 27.93 20.55
CA PHE A 125 -34.61 29.04 21.31
C PHE A 125 -34.71 28.71 22.81
N ILE A 126 -34.92 29.74 23.63
CA ILE A 126 -35.07 29.59 25.09
C ILE A 126 -36.24 28.66 25.40
N GLU A 127 -37.33 28.77 24.63
CA GLU A 127 -38.54 27.96 24.78
C GLU A 127 -38.26 26.45 24.57
N ASP A 128 -37.27 26.10 23.75
CA ASP A 128 -36.90 24.70 23.50
C ASP A 128 -36.18 24.05 24.69
N ILE A 129 -35.45 24.86 25.47
CA ILE A 129 -34.67 24.38 26.63
C ILE A 129 -35.43 24.47 27.96
N GLN A 130 -36.47 25.31 28.06
CA GLN A 130 -37.26 25.50 29.30
C GLN A 130 -37.86 24.21 29.89
N LYS A 131 -38.18 23.24 29.02
CA LYS A 131 -38.70 21.93 29.43
C LYS A 131 -37.67 21.06 30.16
N TRP A 132 -36.38 21.35 30.00
CA TRP A 132 -35.28 20.62 30.63
C TRP A 132 -34.83 21.34 31.90
N SER A 133 -35.10 20.75 33.06
CA SER A 133 -34.86 21.38 34.38
C SER A 133 -33.41 21.83 34.57
N HIS A 134 -32.43 21.07 34.06
CA HIS A 134 -31.01 21.37 34.16
C HIS A 134 -30.53 22.45 33.19
N LEU A 135 -31.32 22.83 32.18
CA LEU A 135 -30.94 23.84 31.19
C LEU A 135 -31.68 25.18 31.35
N ARG A 136 -32.62 25.30 32.29
CA ARG A 136 -33.48 26.50 32.43
C ARG A 136 -32.71 27.80 32.64
N ASP A 137 -31.56 27.72 33.30
CA ASP A 137 -30.77 28.89 33.69
C ASP A 137 -29.71 29.27 32.64
N ILE A 138 -29.69 28.58 31.47
CA ILE A 138 -28.74 28.89 30.40
C ILE A 138 -29.17 30.15 29.65
N PRO A 139 -28.33 31.21 29.60
CA PRO A 139 -28.66 32.46 28.93
C PRO A 139 -28.43 32.34 27.42
N LEU A 140 -29.42 31.78 26.70
CA LEU A 140 -29.42 31.80 25.24
C LEU A 140 -29.83 33.19 24.72
N GLN A 141 -29.08 33.71 23.75
CA GLN A 141 -29.41 34.98 23.10
C GLN A 141 -30.39 34.74 21.95
N ARG A 142 -31.45 35.55 21.87
CA ARG A 142 -32.44 35.43 20.79
C ARG A 142 -31.88 36.04 19.50
N ILE A 143 -31.87 35.23 18.45
CA ILE A 143 -31.32 35.62 17.14
C ILE A 143 -32.42 35.53 16.10
N GLU A 144 -32.85 36.70 15.62
CA GLU A 144 -33.80 36.81 14.52
C GLU A 144 -33.03 36.79 13.21
N SER A 145 -32.75 35.59 12.70
CA SER A 145 -32.17 35.39 11.37
C SER A 145 -33.04 34.44 10.56
N GLU A 146 -33.34 34.83 9.32
CA GLU A 146 -34.06 33.97 8.38
C GLU A 146 -33.16 32.87 7.79
N HIS A 147 -31.83 32.99 7.88
CA HIS A 147 -30.88 32.09 7.22
C HIS A 147 -29.60 31.84 8.04
N ILE A 148 -29.11 30.60 7.99
CA ILE A 148 -27.77 30.24 8.50
C ILE A 148 -26.74 30.48 7.38
N GLY A 149 -25.74 31.32 7.68
CA GLY A 149 -24.74 31.76 6.69
C GLY A 149 -23.39 31.02 6.76
N LEU A 150 -23.04 30.48 7.93
CA LEU A 150 -21.76 29.83 8.18
C LEU A 150 -21.98 28.58 9.03
N LEU A 151 -21.34 27.48 8.65
CA LEU A 151 -21.23 26.27 9.44
C LEU A 151 -19.77 26.12 9.87
N ILE A 152 -19.52 26.11 11.18
CA ILE A 152 -18.17 26.04 11.75
C ILE A 152 -17.79 24.57 11.94
N GLY A 153 -16.70 24.14 11.32
CA GLY A 153 -16.19 22.78 11.46
C GLY A 153 -15.25 22.58 12.65
N ILE A 154 -14.94 21.33 12.97
CA ILE A 154 -14.03 20.95 14.06
C ILE A 154 -12.58 21.39 13.81
N ASN A 155 -12.23 21.77 12.57
CA ASN A 155 -10.98 22.44 12.24
C ASN A 155 -10.83 23.85 12.85
N VAL A 156 -11.83 24.34 13.59
CA VAL A 156 -11.78 25.58 14.38
C VAL A 156 -11.92 25.25 15.88
N PRO A 157 -10.94 24.55 16.48
CA PRO A 157 -11.06 24.05 17.85
C PRO A 157 -11.31 25.16 18.88
N LYS A 158 -10.80 26.37 18.63
CA LYS A 158 -11.00 27.53 19.52
C LYS A 158 -12.47 27.95 19.66
N ALA A 159 -13.29 27.73 18.63
CA ALA A 159 -14.73 28.02 18.67
C ALA A 159 -15.53 26.98 19.47
N MET A 160 -14.95 25.79 19.69
CA MET A 160 -15.58 24.64 20.34
C MET A 160 -14.99 24.36 21.73
N GLU A 161 -13.99 25.13 22.15
CA GLU A 161 -13.32 24.97 23.44
C GLU A 161 -14.32 25.18 24.59
N PRO A 162 -14.56 24.16 25.43
CA PRO A 162 -15.52 24.27 26.52
C PRO A 162 -14.95 25.10 27.66
N TRP A 163 -15.68 26.13 28.09
CA TRP A 163 -15.37 26.93 29.27
C TRP A 163 -16.17 26.47 30.48
N ASN A 164 -17.46 26.19 30.26
CA ASN A 164 -18.36 25.59 31.24
C ASN A 164 -19.21 24.52 30.56
N VAL A 165 -19.59 23.48 31.32
CA VAL A 165 -20.41 22.38 30.81
C VAL A 165 -21.54 22.11 31.80
N VAL A 166 -22.78 22.11 31.29
CA VAL A 166 -23.93 21.59 32.01
C VAL A 166 -24.25 20.19 31.46
N PRO A 167 -24.03 19.13 32.24
CA PRO A 167 -24.12 17.75 31.75
C PRO A 167 -25.56 17.36 31.39
N SER A 168 -25.71 16.35 30.54
CA SER A 168 -27.02 15.77 30.22
C SER A 168 -27.59 14.97 31.38
N ILE A 169 -28.92 14.85 31.39
CA ILE A 169 -29.67 13.92 32.25
C ILE A 169 -30.33 12.88 31.33
N GLU A 170 -30.19 11.59 31.66
CA GLU A 170 -30.87 10.47 30.97
C GLU A 170 -30.72 10.48 29.43
N ASN A 171 -29.50 10.75 28.93
CA ASN A 171 -29.19 10.90 27.49
C ASN A 171 -29.92 12.06 26.78
N GLY A 172 -30.43 13.03 27.54
CA GLY A 172 -30.99 14.28 27.05
C GLY A 172 -29.93 15.29 26.58
N PRO A 173 -30.35 16.51 26.24
CA PRO A 173 -29.43 17.55 25.78
C PRO A 173 -28.52 18.03 26.93
N PHE A 174 -27.35 18.55 26.55
CA PHE A 174 -26.37 19.19 27.43
C PHE A 174 -25.98 20.55 26.85
N ALA A 175 -25.43 21.44 27.68
CA ALA A 175 -24.99 22.77 27.24
C ALA A 175 -23.49 22.94 27.46
N VAL A 176 -22.85 23.67 26.55
CA VAL A 176 -21.44 24.05 26.64
C VAL A 176 -21.34 25.54 26.42
N GLU A 177 -20.65 26.24 27.32
CA GLU A 177 -20.24 27.61 27.09
C GLU A 177 -18.92 27.61 26.32
N THR A 178 -18.87 28.32 25.20
CA THR A 178 -17.64 28.55 24.44
C THR A 178 -17.36 30.05 24.35
N LEU A 179 -16.24 30.42 23.72
CA LEU A 179 -15.90 31.82 23.44
C LEU A 179 -17.01 32.58 22.68
N LEU A 180 -17.85 31.87 21.91
CA LEU A 180 -18.94 32.45 21.12
C LEU A 180 -20.27 32.54 21.88
N GLY A 181 -20.35 31.97 23.08
CA GLY A 181 -21.55 31.90 23.90
C GLY A 181 -22.00 30.46 24.20
N TRP A 182 -23.20 30.32 24.76
CA TRP A 182 -23.78 29.03 25.11
C TRP A 182 -24.30 28.29 23.88
N VAL A 183 -23.88 27.03 23.72
CA VAL A 183 -24.36 26.11 22.69
C VAL A 183 -25.05 24.90 23.31
N ILE A 184 -26.13 24.45 22.68
CA ILE A 184 -26.90 23.28 23.12
C ILE A 184 -26.57 22.09 22.21
N ASN A 185 -26.30 20.94 22.83
CA ASN A 185 -25.91 19.71 22.18
C ASN A 185 -26.86 18.58 22.56
N GLY A 186 -27.26 17.76 21.59
CA GLY A 186 -28.12 16.60 21.82
C GLY A 186 -29.60 16.86 21.48
N PRO A 187 -30.44 15.81 21.62
CA PRO A 187 -31.81 15.84 21.13
C PRO A 187 -32.72 16.73 21.99
N LEU A 188 -33.26 17.79 21.39
CA LEU A 188 -34.24 18.66 22.07
C LEU A 188 -35.68 18.11 21.98
N ASN A 189 -36.00 17.34 20.94
CA ASN A 189 -37.32 16.76 20.73
C ASN A 189 -37.27 15.24 20.91
N VAL A 190 -37.52 14.78 22.13
CA VAL A 190 -37.83 13.38 22.42
C VAL A 190 -39.31 13.16 22.09
N SER A 191 -39.64 12.91 20.83
CA SER A 191 -40.99 12.43 20.51
C SER A 191 -41.12 11.00 21.02
N THR A 192 -42.15 10.74 21.82
CA THR A 192 -42.55 9.37 22.22
C THR A 192 -43.16 8.57 21.06
N ASP A 193 -43.30 9.19 19.89
CA ASP A 193 -43.65 8.51 18.64
C ASP A 193 -42.38 8.07 17.92
N ASP A 194 -42.32 6.78 17.56
CA ASP A 194 -41.34 6.07 16.71
C ASP A 194 -41.23 6.63 15.26
N LYS A 195 -41.40 7.94 15.07
CA LYS A 195 -41.10 8.58 13.79
C LYS A 195 -39.60 8.88 13.76
N PRO A 196 -38.82 8.24 12.89
CA PRO A 196 -37.39 8.49 12.80
C PRO A 196 -37.16 9.99 12.57
N CYS A 197 -36.24 10.56 13.35
CA CYS A 197 -35.71 11.90 13.15
C CYS A 197 -35.41 12.06 11.65
N LYS A 198 -36.12 12.97 10.98
CA LYS A 198 -36.00 13.14 9.53
C LYS A 198 -34.62 13.74 9.24
N VAL A 199 -33.70 12.84 8.90
CA VAL A 199 -32.34 13.09 8.40
C VAL A 199 -31.29 13.38 9.48
N ALA A 200 -30.68 12.33 10.02
CA ALA A 200 -29.31 12.41 10.51
C ALA A 200 -28.37 12.35 9.31
N SER A 201 -27.72 13.46 8.96
CA SER A 201 -26.66 13.47 7.93
C SER A 201 -25.29 13.46 8.61
N CYS A 202 -24.50 12.42 8.36
CA CYS A 202 -23.10 12.36 8.76
C CYS A 202 -22.26 12.40 7.48
N ASN A 203 -21.64 13.55 7.22
CA ASN A 203 -20.73 13.73 6.10
C ASN A 203 -19.31 13.83 6.66
N ARG A 204 -18.54 12.74 6.54
CA ARG A 204 -17.08 12.81 6.68
C ARG A 204 -16.55 13.52 5.43
N ILE A 205 -16.12 14.76 5.57
CA ILE A 205 -15.62 15.58 4.46
C ILE A 205 -14.14 15.85 4.70
N ASP A 206 -13.32 15.02 4.08
CA ASP A 206 -11.90 15.28 3.97
C ASP A 206 -11.65 16.25 2.80
N ALA A 207 -11.60 17.56 3.09
CA ALA A 207 -11.13 18.55 2.12
C ALA A 207 -9.64 18.83 2.34
N THR A 208 -8.81 17.92 1.87
CA THR A 208 -7.38 18.17 1.82
C THR A 208 -7.06 19.06 0.62
N SER A 209 -6.53 20.25 0.91
CA SER A 209 -5.69 20.96 -0.07
C SER A 209 -4.34 20.25 -0.16
N VAL A 210 -4.32 18.98 -0.59
CA VAL A 210 -3.08 18.20 -0.67
C VAL A 210 -2.19 18.89 -1.68
N SER A 211 -1.08 19.46 -1.23
CA SER A 211 -0.06 19.95 -2.14
C SER A 211 0.43 18.79 -3.02
N LEU A 212 0.92 19.08 -4.22
CA LEU A 212 1.51 18.04 -5.06
C LEU A 212 2.63 17.29 -4.33
N GLU A 213 3.39 18.00 -3.48
CA GLU A 213 4.43 17.44 -2.63
C GLU A 213 3.88 16.42 -1.64
N ASP A 214 2.75 16.73 -0.98
CA ASP A 214 2.10 15.79 -0.07
C ASP A 214 1.52 14.58 -0.81
N GLN A 215 1.01 14.74 -2.02
CA GLN A 215 0.55 13.61 -2.84
C GLN A 215 1.71 12.69 -3.23
N ILE A 216 2.86 13.26 -3.61
CA ILE A 216 4.07 12.51 -3.94
C ILE A 216 4.62 11.80 -2.69
N ARG A 217 4.70 12.51 -1.57
CA ARG A 217 5.13 11.95 -0.28
C ARG A 217 4.23 10.82 0.18
N ASN A 218 2.91 11.01 0.09
CA ASN A 218 1.95 9.96 0.40
C ASN A 218 2.09 8.77 -0.55
N GLN A 219 2.31 9.00 -1.85
CA GLN A 219 2.55 7.92 -2.80
C GLN A 219 3.77 7.07 -2.40
N PHE A 220 4.91 7.69 -2.10
CA PHE A 220 6.08 6.94 -1.63
C PHE A 220 5.80 6.23 -0.30
N ASN A 221 5.11 6.87 0.64
CA ASN A 221 4.72 6.24 1.90
C ASN A 221 3.71 5.08 1.74
N TYR A 222 2.99 4.99 0.62
CA TYR A 222 2.16 3.82 0.30
C TYR A 222 2.98 2.67 -0.30
N ASP A 223 4.04 3.00 -1.05
CA ASP A 223 4.94 2.00 -1.64
C ASP A 223 5.86 1.35 -0.59
N PHE A 224 6.08 2.03 0.55
CA PHE A 224 6.86 1.56 1.70
C PHE A 224 5.96 1.40 2.94
N SER A 225 5.59 0.16 3.26
CA SER A 225 4.69 -0.16 4.40
C SER A 225 5.29 0.14 5.79
N GLU A 226 6.55 0.55 5.86
CA GLU A 226 7.26 0.91 7.08
C GLU A 226 6.64 2.15 7.74
N LYS A 227 6.01 1.95 8.90
CA LYS A 227 5.53 3.03 9.75
C LYS A 227 6.52 3.31 10.87
N THR A 228 6.65 4.57 11.26
CA THR A 228 7.44 5.02 12.43
C THR A 228 6.90 4.48 13.77
N ILE A 229 5.67 3.97 13.77
CA ILE A 229 5.00 3.37 14.92
C ILE A 229 4.77 1.90 14.58
N ASP A 230 5.29 1.01 15.43
CA ASP A 230 5.16 -0.45 15.34
C ASP A 230 3.75 -0.89 15.77
N ASP A 231 2.74 -0.39 15.08
CA ASP A 231 1.39 -0.94 15.16
C ASP A 231 1.38 -2.21 14.29
N ALA A 232 2.01 -3.27 14.79
CA ALA A 232 1.96 -4.58 14.16
C ALA A 232 0.50 -4.93 13.91
N VAL A 233 0.09 -4.90 12.64
CA VAL A 233 -1.31 -5.13 12.26
C VAL A 233 -1.65 -6.55 12.68
N ALA A 234 -2.58 -6.67 13.62
CA ALA A 234 -3.04 -7.98 14.07
C ALA A 234 -3.55 -8.79 12.86
N PRO A 235 -3.26 -10.10 12.77
CA PRO A 235 -3.71 -10.93 11.67
C PRO A 235 -5.22 -10.81 11.45
N SER A 236 -5.61 -10.57 10.19
CA SER A 236 -7.02 -10.52 9.81
C SER A 236 -7.71 -11.87 10.06
N LYS A 237 -9.04 -11.91 9.93
CA LYS A 237 -9.77 -13.18 9.98
C LYS A 237 -9.31 -14.15 8.89
N GLU A 238 -8.99 -13.63 7.70
CA GLU A 238 -8.47 -14.43 6.59
C GLU A 238 -7.04 -14.91 6.85
N ASP A 239 -6.18 -14.07 7.45
CA ASP A 239 -4.80 -14.46 7.80
C ASP A 239 -4.77 -15.56 8.85
N ARG A 240 -5.61 -15.46 9.90
CA ARG A 240 -5.72 -16.52 10.92
C ARG A 240 -6.16 -17.83 10.32
N ARG A 241 -7.20 -17.79 9.48
CA ARG A 241 -7.68 -18.99 8.78
C ARG A 241 -6.65 -19.57 7.82
N PHE A 242 -5.89 -18.72 7.13
CA PHE A 242 -4.77 -19.18 6.30
C PHE A 242 -3.73 -19.91 7.16
N LEU A 243 -3.30 -19.30 8.27
CA LEU A 243 -2.29 -19.88 9.16
C LEU A 243 -2.76 -21.22 9.75
N GLU A 244 -4.02 -21.34 10.14
CA GLU A 244 -4.64 -22.61 10.57
C GLU A 244 -4.58 -23.68 9.47
N LEU A 245 -5.00 -23.36 8.24
CA LEU A 245 -5.00 -24.33 7.14
C LEU A 245 -3.58 -24.77 6.74
N VAL A 246 -2.62 -23.85 6.73
CA VAL A 246 -1.23 -24.16 6.38
C VAL A 246 -0.54 -24.93 7.50
N SER A 247 -0.74 -24.56 8.76
CA SER A 247 -0.13 -25.28 9.89
C SER A 247 -0.69 -26.70 10.06
N GLU A 248 -1.98 -26.91 9.78
CA GLU A 248 -2.61 -28.23 9.81
C GLU A 248 -2.18 -29.14 8.65
N SER A 249 -1.75 -28.56 7.52
CA SER A 249 -1.43 -29.31 6.29
C SER A 249 0.05 -29.48 6.00
N ILE A 250 0.91 -28.64 6.57
CA ILE A 250 2.36 -28.70 6.31
C ILE A 250 2.94 -30.01 6.81
N MET A 251 3.70 -30.69 5.95
CA MET A 251 4.43 -31.90 6.31
C MET A 251 5.71 -32.02 5.51
N LEU A 252 6.79 -32.48 6.14
CA LEU A 252 8.03 -32.81 5.44
C LEU A 252 7.91 -34.21 4.82
N LYS A 253 8.03 -34.30 3.49
CA LYS A 253 7.94 -35.56 2.74
C LYS A 253 8.99 -35.60 1.63
N ASP A 254 9.74 -36.70 1.58
CA ASP A 254 10.78 -36.91 0.56
C ASP A 254 11.79 -35.74 0.49
N GLY A 255 12.13 -35.18 1.65
CA GLY A 255 13.08 -34.06 1.77
C GLY A 255 12.52 -32.67 1.43
N HIS A 256 11.23 -32.53 1.15
CA HIS A 256 10.60 -31.23 0.87
C HIS A 256 9.30 -31.06 1.66
N TYR A 257 8.98 -29.82 2.05
CA TYR A 257 7.67 -29.53 2.61
C TYR A 257 6.58 -29.68 1.55
N VAL A 258 5.48 -30.34 1.93
CA VAL A 258 4.23 -30.41 1.18
C VAL A 258 3.21 -29.55 1.93
N VAL A 259 2.59 -28.60 1.25
CA VAL A 259 1.59 -27.68 1.82
C VAL A 259 0.38 -27.64 0.90
N ASN A 260 -0.82 -27.84 1.45
CA ASN A 260 -2.07 -27.77 0.70
C ASN A 260 -2.30 -26.35 0.14
N LEU A 261 -3.08 -26.25 -0.92
CA LEU A 261 -3.58 -24.97 -1.40
C LEU A 261 -4.61 -24.42 -0.39
N PRO A 262 -4.41 -23.20 0.16
CA PRO A 262 -5.25 -22.68 1.25
C PRO A 262 -6.54 -22.09 0.69
N PHE A 263 -7.48 -22.94 0.30
CA PHE A 263 -8.74 -22.50 -0.27
C PHE A 263 -9.64 -21.74 0.72
N LYS A 264 -10.33 -20.70 0.22
CA LYS A 264 -11.33 -19.92 0.97
C LYS A 264 -12.57 -20.71 1.34
N SER A 265 -12.83 -21.84 0.70
CA SER A 265 -13.99 -22.70 0.95
C SER A 265 -13.53 -24.14 1.12
N LYS A 266 -14.38 -24.97 1.72
CA LYS A 266 -14.21 -26.44 1.64
C LYS A 266 -14.78 -26.99 0.32
N ASP A 267 -15.77 -26.31 -0.24
CA ASP A 267 -16.27 -26.58 -1.59
C ASP A 267 -15.50 -25.73 -2.60
N ASN A 268 -14.56 -26.39 -3.28
CA ASN A 268 -13.61 -25.77 -4.21
C ASN A 268 -13.91 -26.14 -5.66
N LYS A 269 -15.17 -26.50 -5.96
CA LYS A 269 -15.60 -26.77 -7.33
C LYS A 269 -15.37 -25.56 -8.22
N MET A 270 -14.57 -25.78 -9.26
CA MET A 270 -14.29 -24.78 -10.28
C MET A 270 -14.92 -25.18 -11.62
N PRO A 271 -15.42 -24.22 -12.41
CA PRO A 271 -15.91 -24.52 -13.74
C PRO A 271 -14.77 -25.02 -14.62
N ASN A 272 -15.06 -25.96 -15.52
CA ASN A 272 -14.05 -26.49 -16.44
C ASN A 272 -13.64 -25.41 -17.44
N ASN A 273 -12.44 -24.87 -17.27
CA ASN A 273 -11.89 -23.80 -18.11
C ASN A 273 -10.97 -24.30 -19.24
N ARG A 274 -10.93 -25.61 -19.52
CA ARG A 274 -10.03 -26.23 -20.51
C ARG A 274 -10.05 -25.51 -21.85
N ARG A 275 -11.24 -25.16 -22.35
CA ARG A 275 -11.42 -24.44 -23.63
C ARG A 275 -10.67 -23.11 -23.66
N GLN A 276 -10.60 -22.39 -22.54
CA GLN A 276 -9.84 -21.15 -22.43
C GLN A 276 -8.33 -21.41 -22.49
N ALA A 277 -7.85 -22.43 -21.79
CA ALA A 277 -6.44 -22.82 -21.82
C ALA A 277 -6.02 -23.28 -23.24
N GLU A 278 -6.84 -24.07 -23.93
CA GLU A 278 -6.60 -24.50 -25.32
C GLU A 278 -6.52 -23.31 -26.27
N GLN A 279 -7.43 -22.32 -26.13
CA GLN A 279 -7.38 -21.10 -26.93
C GLN A 279 -6.08 -20.31 -26.70
N ARG A 280 -5.64 -20.17 -25.45
CA ARG A 280 -4.39 -19.48 -25.10
C ARG A 280 -3.18 -20.24 -25.63
N LEU A 281 -3.19 -21.56 -25.56
CA LEU A 281 -2.14 -22.42 -26.10
C LEU A 281 -2.07 -22.30 -27.64
N MET A 282 -3.20 -22.27 -28.35
CA MET A 282 -3.21 -22.05 -29.80
C MET A 282 -2.63 -20.68 -30.21
N LEU A 283 -2.87 -19.64 -29.42
CA LEU A 283 -2.25 -18.33 -29.65
C LEU A 283 -0.73 -18.37 -29.43
N LEU A 284 -0.27 -19.14 -28.45
CA LEU A 284 1.15 -19.38 -28.21
C LEU A 284 1.81 -20.11 -29.39
N ALA A 285 1.16 -21.12 -29.97
CA ALA A 285 1.65 -21.82 -31.16
C ALA A 285 1.88 -20.87 -32.34
N ARG A 286 0.91 -19.99 -32.63
CA ARG A 286 1.04 -18.96 -33.67
C ARG A 286 2.18 -17.99 -33.41
N ARG A 287 2.54 -17.75 -32.15
CA ARG A 287 3.69 -16.92 -31.79
C ARG A 287 4.99 -17.67 -32.03
N PHE A 288 5.06 -18.96 -31.70
CA PHE A 288 6.23 -19.80 -31.97
C PHE A 288 6.55 -19.89 -33.47
N GLU A 289 5.53 -19.88 -34.34
CA GLU A 289 5.72 -19.84 -35.80
C GLU A 289 6.36 -18.54 -36.29
N ARG A 290 6.20 -17.43 -35.55
CA ARG A 290 6.68 -16.09 -35.94
C ARG A 290 8.02 -15.73 -35.31
N ASP A 291 8.37 -16.38 -34.20
CA ASP A 291 9.51 -16.03 -33.36
C ASP A 291 10.16 -17.31 -32.81
N GLU A 292 11.16 -17.80 -33.56
CA GLU A 292 11.90 -19.04 -33.26
C GLU A 292 12.73 -18.90 -31.97
N THR A 293 13.33 -17.74 -31.72
CA THR A 293 14.10 -17.50 -30.49
C THR A 293 13.19 -17.54 -29.26
N PHE A 294 12.01 -16.91 -29.32
CA PHE A 294 11.02 -16.99 -28.25
C PHE A 294 10.56 -18.42 -28.02
N ARG A 295 10.35 -19.20 -29.10
CA ARG A 295 10.01 -20.63 -29.00
C ARG A 295 11.10 -21.40 -28.25
N ASP A 296 12.35 -21.29 -28.68
CA ASP A 296 13.45 -22.11 -28.13
C ASP A 296 13.69 -21.82 -26.64
N GLU A 297 13.67 -20.55 -26.24
CA GLU A 297 13.77 -20.18 -24.83
C GLU A 297 12.58 -20.71 -24.02
N TYR A 298 11.36 -20.66 -24.57
CA TYR A 298 10.15 -21.16 -23.92
C TYR A 298 10.22 -22.68 -23.73
N VAL A 299 10.60 -23.42 -24.78
CA VAL A 299 10.74 -24.88 -24.74
C VAL A 299 11.84 -25.28 -23.75
N THR A 300 12.95 -24.55 -23.73
CA THR A 300 14.02 -24.76 -22.74
C THR A 300 13.51 -24.58 -21.31
N PHE A 301 12.72 -23.53 -21.06
CA PHE A 301 12.09 -23.32 -19.75
C PHE A 301 11.17 -24.49 -19.37
N MET A 302 10.26 -24.89 -20.26
CA MET A 302 9.29 -25.95 -19.97
C MET A 302 9.97 -27.31 -19.76
N ASN A 303 10.97 -27.63 -20.57
CA ASN A 303 11.76 -28.85 -20.41
C ASN A 303 12.51 -28.86 -19.07
N LYS A 304 13.02 -27.71 -18.62
CA LYS A 304 13.63 -27.60 -17.28
C LYS A 304 12.60 -27.84 -16.18
N VAL A 305 11.44 -27.18 -16.22
CA VAL A 305 10.38 -27.35 -15.21
C VAL A 305 9.91 -28.82 -15.12
N ILE A 306 9.76 -29.50 -16.25
CA ILE A 306 9.36 -30.91 -16.30
C ILE A 306 10.53 -31.83 -15.87
N GLY A 307 11.75 -31.55 -16.34
CA GLY A 307 12.94 -32.34 -16.05
C GLY A 307 13.38 -32.29 -14.58
N ASP A 308 13.21 -31.13 -13.93
CA ASP A 308 13.46 -30.93 -12.51
C ASP A 308 12.37 -31.56 -11.63
N GLY A 309 11.29 -32.10 -12.22
CA GLY A 309 10.20 -32.76 -11.50
C GLY A 309 9.16 -31.81 -10.89
N PHE A 310 9.26 -30.50 -11.14
CA PHE A 310 8.29 -29.51 -10.66
C PHE A 310 6.92 -29.69 -11.32
N ALA A 311 6.90 -30.17 -12.57
CA ALA A 311 5.67 -30.57 -13.25
C ALA A 311 5.79 -31.97 -13.84
N THR A 312 4.69 -32.71 -13.84
CA THR A 312 4.61 -34.06 -14.43
C THR A 312 3.42 -34.17 -15.37
N GLU A 313 3.52 -35.06 -16.35
CA GLU A 313 2.37 -35.44 -17.17
C GLU A 313 1.31 -36.11 -16.29
N VAL A 314 0.03 -35.79 -16.51
CA VAL A 314 -1.07 -36.36 -15.74
C VAL A 314 -1.23 -37.84 -16.08
N SER A 315 -1.37 -38.69 -15.06
CA SER A 315 -1.49 -40.14 -15.24
C SER A 315 -2.80 -40.54 -15.95
N ILE A 316 -2.80 -41.68 -16.65
CA ILE A 316 -4.00 -42.21 -17.32
C ILE A 316 -5.14 -42.43 -16.31
N ASP A 317 -4.81 -42.91 -15.11
CA ASP A 317 -5.77 -43.13 -14.04
C ASP A 317 -6.41 -41.81 -13.57
N ASP A 318 -5.61 -40.74 -13.47
CA ASP A 318 -6.11 -39.42 -13.08
C ASP A 318 -6.88 -38.70 -14.21
N LEU A 319 -6.63 -39.06 -15.47
CA LEU A 319 -7.45 -38.64 -16.60
C LEU A 319 -8.79 -39.39 -16.66
N ALA A 320 -8.83 -40.63 -16.16
CA ALA A 320 -10.04 -41.46 -16.13
C ALA A 320 -11.00 -41.09 -14.99
N LYS A 321 -10.52 -40.43 -13.93
CA LYS A 321 -11.34 -39.92 -12.83
C LYS A 321 -12.28 -38.82 -13.35
N LYS A 322 -13.59 -39.06 -13.24
CA LYS A 322 -14.65 -38.11 -13.64
C LYS A 322 -14.98 -37.06 -12.58
N ASP A 323 -14.32 -37.08 -11.42
CA ASP A 323 -14.57 -36.13 -10.32
C ASP A 323 -13.85 -34.78 -10.56
N ASN A 324 -14.48 -34.02 -11.45
CA ASN A 324 -14.69 -32.57 -11.63
C ASN A 324 -13.91 -31.45 -10.89
N ASP A 325 -12.84 -31.69 -10.15
CA ASP A 325 -12.08 -30.62 -9.48
C ASP A 325 -10.77 -30.31 -10.20
N VAL A 326 -10.89 -29.92 -11.47
CA VAL A 326 -9.76 -29.63 -12.36
C VAL A 326 -9.79 -28.18 -12.83
N TRP A 327 -8.63 -27.52 -12.75
CA TRP A 327 -8.43 -26.18 -13.30
C TRP A 327 -7.16 -26.13 -14.15
N PHE A 328 -7.29 -25.56 -15.36
CA PHE A 328 -6.19 -25.39 -16.29
C PHE A 328 -5.65 -23.97 -16.23
N LEU A 329 -4.40 -23.80 -15.84
CA LEU A 329 -3.67 -22.54 -15.86
C LEU A 329 -3.21 -22.22 -17.29
N PRO A 330 -3.71 -21.13 -17.90
CA PRO A 330 -3.08 -20.59 -19.09
C PRO A 330 -1.67 -20.12 -18.74
N HIS A 331 -0.74 -20.21 -19.70
CA HIS A 331 0.62 -19.74 -19.49
C HIS A 331 1.10 -18.86 -20.65
N HIS A 332 1.98 -17.92 -20.35
CA HIS A 332 2.53 -17.01 -21.35
C HIS A 332 3.97 -16.60 -21.00
N GLY A 333 4.74 -16.22 -22.02
CA GLY A 333 6.13 -15.82 -21.87
C GLY A 333 6.29 -14.31 -21.87
N VAL A 334 7.03 -13.80 -20.88
CA VAL A 334 7.42 -12.39 -20.75
C VAL A 334 8.94 -12.31 -20.75
N PHE A 335 9.52 -11.41 -21.55
CA PHE A 335 10.95 -11.16 -21.50
C PHE A 335 11.29 -10.23 -20.35
N HIS A 336 12.30 -10.60 -19.58
CA HIS A 336 12.85 -9.70 -18.57
C HIS A 336 13.46 -8.48 -19.29
N PRO A 337 13.04 -7.23 -19.00
CA PRO A 337 13.44 -6.04 -19.76
C PRO A 337 14.95 -5.83 -19.86
N ARG A 338 15.68 -6.14 -18.78
CA ARG A 338 17.14 -6.02 -18.68
C ARG A 338 17.90 -7.30 -19.09
N LYS A 339 17.53 -8.46 -18.52
CA LYS A 339 18.23 -9.75 -18.74
C LYS A 339 17.95 -10.37 -20.11
N LYS A 340 16.92 -9.89 -20.84
CA LYS A 340 16.42 -10.43 -22.12
C LYS A 340 16.10 -11.94 -22.11
N LYS A 341 16.02 -12.54 -20.93
CA LYS A 341 15.67 -13.94 -20.72
C LYS A 341 14.15 -14.07 -20.57
N ILE A 342 13.56 -15.10 -21.19
CA ILE A 342 12.14 -15.41 -21.00
C ILE A 342 11.84 -15.86 -19.57
N ARG A 343 10.69 -15.44 -19.06
CA ARG A 343 10.01 -16.03 -17.90
C ARG A 343 8.64 -16.50 -18.35
N VAL A 344 8.34 -17.78 -18.13
CA VAL A 344 7.00 -18.31 -18.35
C VAL A 344 6.20 -18.12 -17.08
N VAL A 345 5.05 -17.45 -17.22
CA VAL A 345 4.14 -17.15 -16.13
C VAL A 345 2.89 -18.01 -16.31
N PHE A 346 2.53 -18.76 -15.28
CA PHE A 346 1.25 -19.46 -15.18
C PHE A 346 0.22 -18.51 -14.56
N ASP A 347 -0.82 -18.20 -15.31
CA ASP A 347 -1.77 -17.14 -14.99
C ASP A 347 -2.88 -17.65 -14.05
N CYS A 348 -2.62 -17.60 -12.75
CA CYS A 348 -3.59 -17.94 -11.70
C CYS A 348 -4.71 -16.90 -11.54
N ALA A 349 -4.57 -15.72 -12.15
CA ALA A 349 -5.57 -14.65 -12.13
C ALA A 349 -6.54 -14.72 -13.33
N ALA A 350 -6.27 -15.59 -14.32
CA ALA A 350 -7.13 -15.80 -15.46
C ALA A 350 -8.54 -16.18 -15.02
N LYS A 351 -9.51 -15.30 -15.31
CA LYS A 351 -10.92 -15.53 -14.97
C LYS A 351 -11.61 -16.36 -16.05
N PHE A 352 -12.41 -17.32 -15.61
CA PHE A 352 -13.35 -18.07 -16.45
C PHE A 352 -14.67 -18.22 -15.69
N GLN A 353 -15.78 -17.88 -16.34
CA GLN A 353 -17.13 -17.90 -15.75
C GLN A 353 -17.21 -17.20 -14.37
N GLY A 354 -16.57 -16.03 -14.25
CA GLY A 354 -16.64 -15.19 -13.05
C GLY A 354 -15.76 -15.63 -11.89
N THR A 355 -14.88 -16.63 -12.07
CA THR A 355 -13.92 -17.07 -11.03
C THR A 355 -12.53 -17.31 -11.59
N SER A 356 -11.52 -17.30 -10.73
CA SER A 356 -10.11 -17.62 -11.00
C SER A 356 -9.51 -18.37 -9.81
N LEU A 357 -8.36 -19.02 -9.99
CA LEU A 357 -7.69 -19.71 -8.89
C LEU A 357 -7.33 -18.73 -7.76
N ASN A 358 -6.80 -17.56 -8.08
CA ASN A 358 -6.45 -16.55 -7.07
C ASN A 358 -7.65 -16.03 -6.27
N GLU A 359 -8.86 -15.96 -6.85
CA GLU A 359 -10.06 -15.59 -6.10
C GLU A 359 -10.50 -16.68 -5.10
N ARG A 360 -10.11 -17.93 -5.35
CA ARG A 360 -10.45 -19.10 -4.51
C ARG A 360 -9.43 -19.37 -3.41
N LEU A 361 -8.23 -18.81 -3.48
CA LEU A 361 -7.17 -19.01 -2.50
C LEU A 361 -7.12 -17.85 -1.48
N LEU A 362 -6.84 -18.18 -0.23
CA LEU A 362 -6.44 -17.21 0.79
C LEU A 362 -5.01 -16.76 0.50
N GLN A 363 -4.78 -15.45 0.43
CA GLN A 363 -3.45 -14.88 0.21
C GLN A 363 -2.49 -15.19 1.38
N GLY A 364 -3.03 -15.15 2.60
CA GLY A 364 -2.24 -15.26 3.82
C GLY A 364 -1.50 -13.97 4.17
N PRO A 365 -0.92 -13.93 5.38
CA PRO A 365 -0.22 -12.76 5.88
C PRO A 365 1.08 -12.54 5.11
N ASN A 366 1.52 -11.29 5.00
CA ASN A 366 2.85 -11.00 4.49
C ASN A 366 3.91 -11.42 5.52
N LEU A 367 4.54 -12.58 5.27
CA LEU A 367 5.63 -13.12 6.09
C LEU A 367 7.03 -12.70 5.63
N THR A 368 7.11 -11.81 4.63
CA THR A 368 8.39 -11.30 4.11
C THR A 368 8.95 -10.25 5.07
N ASN A 369 10.26 -10.27 5.31
CA ASN A 369 10.90 -9.20 6.07
C ASN A 369 10.80 -7.86 5.32
N THR A 370 10.85 -6.76 6.07
CA THR A 370 10.89 -5.43 5.45
C THR A 370 12.19 -5.28 4.66
N LEU A 371 12.04 -4.76 3.44
CA LEU A 371 13.14 -4.50 2.51
C LEU A 371 14.23 -3.63 3.17
N ILE A 372 13.82 -2.51 3.78
CA ILE A 372 14.73 -1.59 4.48
C ILE A 372 15.41 -2.31 5.65
N GLY A 373 14.64 -3.08 6.43
CA GLY A 373 15.19 -3.82 7.57
C GLY A 373 16.29 -4.80 7.15
N THR A 374 16.06 -5.54 6.06
CA THR A 374 17.05 -6.50 5.53
C THR A 374 18.30 -5.78 5.02
N LEU A 375 18.15 -4.67 4.29
CA LEU A 375 19.28 -3.86 3.81
C LEU A 375 20.10 -3.23 4.95
N ILE A 376 19.46 -2.75 6.03
CA ILE A 376 20.16 -2.21 7.20
C ILE A 376 20.96 -3.31 7.89
N ARG A 377 20.36 -4.49 8.12
CA ARG A 377 21.06 -5.64 8.73
C ARG A 377 22.20 -6.16 7.86
N PHE A 378 22.10 -6.05 6.54
CA PHE A 378 23.18 -6.38 5.62
C PHE A 378 24.38 -5.41 5.69
N ARG A 379 24.17 -4.20 6.20
CA ARG A 379 25.21 -3.18 6.35
C ARG A 379 25.66 -2.97 7.79
N GLN A 380 25.28 -3.87 8.69
CA GLN A 380 25.51 -3.70 10.12
C GLN A 380 26.96 -4.00 10.54
N ASP A 381 27.60 -4.98 9.89
CA ASP A 381 28.94 -5.46 10.21
C ASP A 381 29.88 -5.46 8.99
N GLU A 382 31.15 -5.82 9.21
CA GLU A 382 32.24 -5.68 8.23
C GLU A 382 32.19 -6.69 7.07
N ILE A 383 31.80 -7.94 7.33
CA ILE A 383 31.81 -9.00 6.33
C ILE A 383 30.39 -9.28 5.86
N ALA A 384 30.07 -8.86 4.64
CA ALA A 384 28.76 -9.00 4.02
C ALA A 384 28.70 -10.27 3.17
N ILE A 385 27.62 -11.03 3.30
CA ILE A 385 27.30 -12.23 2.52
C ILE A 385 25.89 -12.13 1.94
N MET A 386 25.74 -12.52 0.69
CA MET A 386 24.44 -12.62 0.02
C MET A 386 24.34 -13.97 -0.69
N GLY A 387 23.17 -14.60 -0.60
CA GLY A 387 22.85 -15.86 -1.25
C GLY A 387 21.39 -15.89 -1.69
N ASP A 388 21.03 -16.84 -2.55
CA ASP A 388 19.72 -16.96 -3.19
C ASP A 388 19.23 -18.40 -3.06
N ILE A 389 17.99 -18.59 -2.62
CA ILE A 389 17.33 -19.90 -2.62
C ILE A 389 16.89 -20.23 -4.05
N ASP A 390 17.49 -21.28 -4.60
CA ASP A 390 17.21 -21.72 -5.95
C ASP A 390 15.73 -22.07 -6.10
N SER A 391 15.01 -21.35 -6.96
CA SER A 391 13.61 -21.61 -7.27
C SER A 391 12.73 -21.73 -6.01
N MET A 392 12.87 -20.80 -5.05
CA MET A 392 12.24 -20.83 -3.72
C MET A 392 10.78 -21.35 -3.72
N PHE A 393 9.92 -20.85 -4.61
CA PHE A 393 8.53 -21.30 -4.70
C PHE A 393 8.40 -22.80 -4.99
N HIS A 394 9.24 -23.32 -5.89
CA HIS A 394 9.23 -24.71 -6.32
C HIS A 394 9.80 -25.67 -5.26
N GLN A 395 10.42 -25.17 -4.19
CA GLN A 395 10.93 -26.01 -3.11
C GLN A 395 9.82 -26.56 -2.21
N VAL A 396 8.63 -25.96 -2.26
CA VAL A 396 7.45 -26.41 -1.52
C VAL A 396 6.48 -27.09 -2.46
N ARG A 397 6.18 -28.35 -2.16
CA ARG A 397 5.31 -29.22 -2.96
C ARG A 397 3.83 -28.98 -2.66
N VAL A 398 3.00 -29.33 -3.63
CA VAL A 398 1.53 -29.33 -3.53
C VAL A 398 1.08 -30.79 -3.60
N PRO A 399 0.17 -31.25 -2.71
CA PRO A 399 -0.32 -32.62 -2.74
C PRO A 399 -1.10 -32.92 -4.03
N SER A 400 -1.13 -34.20 -4.43
CA SER A 400 -1.74 -34.63 -5.70
C SER A 400 -3.21 -34.22 -5.86
N ASN A 401 -3.98 -34.14 -4.76
CA ASN A 401 -5.38 -33.71 -4.82
C ASN A 401 -5.51 -32.24 -5.25
N ASP A 402 -4.64 -31.38 -4.73
CA ASP A 402 -4.66 -29.94 -5.03
C ASP A 402 -3.93 -29.60 -6.33
N ALA A 403 -2.95 -30.42 -6.73
CA ALA A 403 -2.23 -30.27 -8.00
C ALA A 403 -3.17 -30.30 -9.23
N ASN A 404 -4.38 -30.87 -9.10
CA ASN A 404 -5.42 -30.82 -10.13
C ASN A 404 -5.91 -29.40 -10.44
N TYR A 405 -5.75 -28.45 -9.52
CA TYR A 405 -6.04 -27.03 -9.76
C TYR A 405 -4.89 -26.28 -10.43
N LEU A 406 -3.75 -26.95 -10.62
CA LEU A 406 -2.53 -26.43 -11.22
C LEU A 406 -2.20 -27.14 -12.54
N ARG A 407 -3.20 -27.69 -13.23
CA ARG A 407 -3.00 -28.33 -14.53
C ARG A 407 -2.68 -27.29 -15.60
N PHE A 408 -2.00 -27.69 -16.65
CA PHE A 408 -1.78 -26.88 -17.85
C PHE A 408 -1.65 -27.78 -19.07
N LEU A 409 -1.78 -27.18 -20.25
CA LEU A 409 -1.69 -27.90 -21.53
C LEU A 409 -0.37 -27.60 -22.19
N TRP A 410 0.37 -28.63 -22.58
CA TRP A 410 1.66 -28.45 -23.24
C TRP A 410 1.89 -29.50 -24.33
N TRP A 411 2.75 -29.20 -25.30
CA TRP A 411 3.14 -30.14 -26.34
C TRP A 411 4.39 -30.90 -25.90
N GLN A 412 4.38 -32.22 -26.00
CA GLN A 412 5.53 -33.04 -25.63
C GLN A 412 6.79 -32.63 -26.42
N GLY A 413 7.82 -32.17 -25.71
CA GLY A 413 9.06 -31.65 -26.29
C GLY A 413 8.90 -30.31 -27.03
N GLY A 414 7.81 -29.57 -26.80
CA GLY A 414 7.56 -28.28 -27.46
C GLY A 414 7.19 -28.38 -28.94
N ASP A 415 6.82 -29.56 -29.43
CA ASP A 415 6.43 -29.77 -30.83
C ASP A 415 4.94 -29.46 -31.04
N VAL A 416 4.65 -28.25 -31.56
CA VAL A 416 3.29 -27.76 -31.81
C VAL A 416 2.48 -28.61 -32.80
N ARG A 417 3.12 -29.51 -33.56
CA ARG A 417 2.45 -30.44 -34.48
C ARG A 417 1.87 -31.65 -33.76
N LYS A 418 2.37 -31.96 -32.55
CA LYS A 418 1.83 -33.02 -31.71
C LYS A 418 0.54 -32.55 -31.03
N LYS A 419 -0.28 -33.50 -30.61
CA LYS A 419 -1.42 -33.21 -29.75
C LYS A 419 -0.90 -32.70 -28.40
N SER A 420 -1.52 -31.64 -27.86
CA SER A 420 -1.23 -31.20 -26.50
C SER A 420 -1.68 -32.25 -25.48
N THR A 421 -0.88 -32.43 -24.44
CA THR A 421 -1.15 -33.31 -23.29
C THR A 421 -1.34 -32.47 -22.03
N GLU A 422 -1.91 -33.09 -21.00
CA GLU A 422 -2.14 -32.45 -19.71
C GLU A 422 -0.94 -32.69 -18.81
N TYR A 423 -0.40 -31.59 -18.28
CA TYR A 423 0.60 -31.60 -17.23
C TYR A 423 -0.02 -30.98 -15.98
N GLN A 424 0.58 -31.26 -14.83
CA GLN A 424 0.24 -30.61 -13.56
C GLN A 424 1.50 -30.12 -12.87
N MET A 425 1.41 -28.93 -12.27
CA MET A 425 2.44 -28.45 -11.36
C MET A 425 2.27 -29.16 -10.01
N ASN A 426 3.36 -29.72 -9.49
CA ASN A 426 3.40 -30.44 -8.21
C ASN A 426 3.99 -29.57 -7.08
N VAL A 427 4.17 -28.28 -7.33
CA VAL A 427 4.83 -27.33 -6.44
C VAL A 427 4.06 -26.01 -6.40
N HIS A 428 4.25 -25.23 -5.34
CA HIS A 428 3.79 -23.86 -5.29
C HIS A 428 4.48 -23.05 -6.39
N LEU A 429 3.73 -22.22 -7.10
CA LEU A 429 4.22 -21.57 -8.32
C LEU A 429 4.07 -20.06 -8.25
N PHE A 430 4.95 -19.38 -8.96
CA PHE A 430 4.89 -17.93 -9.10
C PHE A 430 3.61 -17.53 -9.87
N GLY A 431 2.78 -16.69 -9.25
CA GLY A 431 1.52 -16.21 -9.81
C GLY A 431 0.29 -16.56 -8.97
N ALA A 432 0.37 -17.59 -8.13
CA ALA A 432 -0.66 -17.89 -7.13
C ALA A 432 -0.55 -16.93 -5.93
N THR A 433 -1.68 -16.34 -5.53
CA THR A 433 -1.70 -15.32 -4.45
C THR A 433 -1.25 -15.86 -3.08
N SER A 434 -1.47 -17.16 -2.83
CA SER A 434 -1.11 -17.83 -1.58
C SER A 434 0.35 -18.27 -1.50
N SER A 435 1.00 -18.51 -2.64
CA SER A 435 2.30 -19.17 -2.69
C SER A 435 3.42 -18.42 -1.95
N PRO A 436 3.51 -17.07 -1.98
CA PRO A 436 4.49 -16.35 -1.17
C PRO A 436 4.37 -16.67 0.32
N SER A 437 3.15 -16.65 0.85
CA SER A 437 2.88 -16.93 2.26
C SER A 437 3.14 -18.39 2.59
N CYS A 438 2.73 -19.35 1.74
CA CYS A 438 2.97 -20.78 1.97
C CYS A 438 4.46 -21.11 2.01
N VAL A 439 5.24 -20.55 1.09
CA VAL A 439 6.67 -20.85 0.97
C VAL A 439 7.48 -20.19 2.08
N ASN A 440 7.16 -18.95 2.45
CA ASN A 440 7.76 -18.31 3.62
C ASN A 440 7.39 -19.01 4.92
N PHE A 441 6.16 -19.52 5.04
CA PHE A 441 5.76 -20.33 6.18
C PHE A 441 6.62 -21.60 6.27
N ALA A 442 6.79 -22.34 5.18
CA ALA A 442 7.64 -23.54 5.16
C ALA A 442 9.13 -23.24 5.45
N LEU A 443 9.65 -22.12 4.95
CA LEU A 443 11.02 -21.68 5.28
C LEU A 443 11.18 -21.43 6.78
N ARG A 444 10.21 -20.77 7.41
CA ARG A 444 10.19 -20.57 8.87
C ARG A 444 9.98 -21.88 9.63
N GLN A 445 9.10 -22.76 9.14
CA GLN A 445 8.88 -24.08 9.73
C GLN A 445 10.17 -24.90 9.79
N THR A 446 11.07 -24.74 8.80
CA THR A 446 12.39 -25.38 8.82
C THR A 446 13.18 -25.04 10.08
N THR A 447 13.10 -23.80 10.56
CA THR A 447 13.77 -23.38 11.81
C THR A 447 13.10 -23.96 13.06
N GLU A 448 11.78 -24.08 13.08
CA GLU A 448 11.03 -24.65 14.20
C GLU A 448 11.28 -26.17 14.32
N ASP A 449 11.28 -26.87 13.19
CA ASP A 449 11.53 -28.33 13.16
C ASP A 449 12.99 -28.67 13.53
N CYS A 450 13.91 -27.73 13.33
CA CYS A 450 15.33 -27.87 13.69
C CYS A 450 15.70 -27.19 15.01
N ASN A 451 14.71 -26.79 15.82
CA ASN A 451 14.95 -26.00 17.02
C ASN A 451 15.92 -26.71 17.99
N GLY A 452 16.94 -25.99 18.44
CA GLY A 452 18.01 -26.49 19.31
C GLY A 452 19.14 -27.24 18.60
N GLN A 453 19.10 -27.45 17.28
CA GLN A 453 20.19 -28.10 16.52
C GLN A 453 21.23 -27.12 15.96
N PHE A 454 20.84 -25.86 15.77
CA PHE A 454 21.69 -24.80 15.22
C PHE A 454 21.75 -23.61 16.15
N ASN A 455 22.80 -22.80 16.01
CA ASN A 455 22.98 -21.59 16.80
C ASN A 455 21.86 -20.57 16.51
N ASP A 456 21.51 -19.78 17.52
CA ASP A 456 20.48 -18.73 17.43
C ASP A 456 20.74 -17.74 16.29
N GLU A 457 22.00 -17.48 15.94
CA GLU A 457 22.33 -16.59 14.83
C GLU A 457 21.87 -17.15 13.47
N VAL A 458 21.98 -18.46 13.26
CA VAL A 458 21.54 -19.13 12.01
C VAL A 458 20.02 -19.04 11.91
N ILE A 459 19.32 -19.35 13.01
CA ILE A 459 17.86 -19.25 13.11
C ILE A 459 17.40 -17.82 12.86
N ASN A 460 18.00 -16.84 13.54
CA ASN A 460 17.67 -15.43 13.36
C ASN A 460 17.95 -14.95 11.94
N THR A 461 18.98 -15.48 11.27
CA THR A 461 19.28 -15.15 9.87
C THR A 461 18.15 -15.63 8.96
N VAL A 462 17.63 -16.85 9.13
CA VAL A 462 16.47 -17.32 8.35
C VAL A 462 15.24 -16.44 8.61
N LEU A 463 14.97 -16.11 9.88
CA LEU A 463 13.77 -15.36 10.26
C LEU A 463 13.82 -13.90 9.83
N ARG A 464 15.00 -13.26 9.82
CA ARG A 464 15.13 -11.79 9.70
C ARG A 464 15.92 -11.31 8.48
N ASN A 465 16.70 -12.16 7.82
CA ASN A 465 17.62 -11.72 6.77
C ASN A 465 17.25 -12.21 5.36
N PHE A 466 16.15 -12.95 5.23
CA PHE A 466 15.56 -13.27 3.93
C PHE A 466 14.57 -12.21 3.48
N TYR A 467 14.69 -11.77 2.23
CA TYR A 467 13.65 -11.09 1.49
C TYR A 467 13.21 -12.00 0.35
N VAL A 468 12.12 -12.74 0.58
CA VAL A 468 11.70 -13.84 -0.31
C VAL A 468 12.84 -14.85 -0.46
N ASP A 469 13.44 -14.99 -1.63
CA ASP A 469 14.50 -15.94 -1.96
C ASP A 469 15.91 -15.44 -1.63
N ASP A 470 16.09 -14.12 -1.50
CA ASP A 470 17.39 -13.50 -1.28
C ASP A 470 17.73 -13.41 0.22
N CYS A 471 18.84 -14.04 0.62
CA CYS A 471 19.45 -13.90 1.94
C CYS A 471 20.50 -12.79 1.92
N LEU A 472 20.38 -11.79 2.79
CA LEU A 472 21.38 -10.72 2.94
C LEU A 472 21.74 -10.55 4.41
N LYS A 473 23.00 -10.82 4.76
CA LYS A 473 23.49 -10.77 6.14
C LYS A 473 24.92 -10.23 6.20
N SER A 474 25.27 -9.57 7.30
CA SER A 474 26.65 -9.27 7.66
C SER A 474 27.07 -9.95 8.96
N THR A 475 28.37 -10.17 9.10
CA THR A 475 29.05 -10.75 10.28
C THR A 475 30.30 -9.96 10.61
N LYS A 476 30.85 -10.12 11.82
CA LYS A 476 31.96 -9.28 12.30
C LYS A 476 33.30 -9.67 11.71
N ASN A 477 33.46 -10.93 11.32
CA ASN A 477 34.72 -11.47 10.84
C ASN A 477 34.51 -12.65 9.88
N VAL A 478 35.58 -13.01 9.17
CA VAL A 478 35.57 -14.06 8.15
C VAL A 478 35.14 -15.41 8.71
N SER A 479 35.63 -15.78 9.89
CA SER A 479 35.31 -17.09 10.50
C SER A 479 33.81 -17.23 10.79
N GLU A 480 33.16 -16.19 11.34
CA GLU A 480 31.71 -16.16 11.52
C GLU A 480 30.96 -16.30 10.19
N ALA A 481 31.38 -15.58 9.15
CA ALA A 481 30.76 -15.66 7.82
C ALA A 481 30.83 -17.08 7.23
N VAL A 482 32.00 -17.71 7.27
CA VAL A 482 32.21 -19.06 6.72
C VAL A 482 31.35 -20.09 7.45
N CYS A 483 31.35 -20.07 8.78
CA CYS A 483 30.51 -20.96 9.58
C CYS A 483 29.02 -20.73 9.27
N LEU A 484 28.58 -19.46 9.21
CA LEU A 484 27.19 -19.12 8.96
C LEU A 484 26.71 -19.60 7.58
N VAL A 485 27.53 -19.49 6.53
CA VAL A 485 27.20 -20.02 5.19
C VAL A 485 26.99 -21.54 5.23
N GLN A 486 27.90 -22.27 5.89
CA GLN A 486 27.82 -23.73 6.00
C GLN A 486 26.61 -24.19 6.83
N ASP A 487 26.36 -23.51 7.95
CA ASP A 487 25.22 -23.81 8.83
C ASP A 487 23.89 -23.48 8.15
N LEU A 488 23.81 -22.37 7.40
CA LEU A 488 22.62 -22.03 6.61
C LEU A 488 22.36 -23.05 5.51
N GLN A 489 23.39 -23.47 4.77
CA GLN A 489 23.25 -24.52 3.76
C GLN A 489 22.75 -25.83 4.39
N SER A 490 23.31 -26.21 5.54
CA SER A 490 22.93 -27.41 6.27
C SER A 490 21.48 -27.33 6.76
N LEU A 491 21.13 -26.27 7.48
CA LEU A 491 19.78 -26.06 8.02
C LEU A 491 18.73 -26.04 6.90
N LEU A 492 18.94 -25.24 5.85
CA LEU A 492 17.96 -25.09 4.78
C LEU A 492 17.79 -26.37 3.98
N SER A 493 18.84 -27.17 3.83
CA SER A 493 18.76 -28.48 3.15
C SER A 493 17.82 -29.47 3.85
N LEU A 494 17.65 -29.36 5.18
CA LEU A 494 16.72 -30.21 5.94
C LEU A 494 15.26 -29.93 5.58
N GLY A 495 14.93 -28.70 5.20
CA GLY A 495 13.62 -28.29 4.70
C GLY A 495 13.45 -28.43 3.18
N GLY A 496 14.48 -28.93 2.48
CA GLY A 496 14.50 -29.04 1.02
C GLY A 496 14.85 -27.73 0.30
N PHE A 497 15.34 -26.71 1.01
CA PHE A 497 15.74 -25.44 0.43
C PHE A 497 17.23 -25.45 0.10
N ARG A 498 17.56 -25.33 -1.20
CA ARG A 498 18.94 -25.15 -1.64
C ARG A 498 19.26 -23.67 -1.77
N ILE A 499 20.11 -23.15 -0.88
CA ILE A 499 20.71 -21.82 -1.03
C ILE A 499 22.03 -21.89 -1.78
N ALA A 500 22.20 -21.02 -2.76
CA ALA A 500 23.36 -20.94 -3.63
C ALA A 500 23.59 -19.48 -4.09
N LYS A 501 24.34 -19.31 -5.18
CA LYS A 501 24.73 -18.02 -5.77
C LYS A 501 25.36 -17.06 -4.76
N TRP A 502 26.20 -17.61 -3.87
CA TRP A 502 26.84 -16.83 -2.84
C TRP A 502 27.79 -15.77 -3.41
N ILE A 503 27.80 -14.61 -2.75
CA ILE A 503 28.72 -13.50 -2.99
C ILE A 503 29.05 -12.83 -1.65
N SER A 504 30.29 -12.36 -1.50
CA SER A 504 30.78 -11.63 -0.34
C SER A 504 31.71 -10.50 -0.75
N ASN A 505 31.82 -9.47 0.10
CA ASN A 505 32.87 -8.45 -0.02
C ASN A 505 34.26 -8.97 0.36
N ASN A 506 34.36 -10.18 0.94
CA ASN A 506 35.62 -10.74 1.40
C ASN A 506 36.04 -11.97 0.59
N ARG A 507 37.28 -11.95 0.07
CA ARG A 507 37.84 -13.01 -0.79
C ARG A 507 38.08 -14.33 -0.05
N GLU A 508 38.41 -14.30 1.23
CA GLU A 508 38.60 -15.52 2.02
C GLU A 508 37.29 -16.28 2.21
N VAL A 509 36.20 -15.54 2.47
CA VAL A 509 34.85 -16.12 2.48
C VAL A 509 34.54 -16.74 1.14
N MET A 510 34.77 -16.02 0.03
CA MET A 510 34.54 -16.55 -1.32
C MET A 510 35.33 -17.83 -1.60
N ARG A 511 36.60 -17.92 -1.17
CA ARG A 511 37.43 -19.14 -1.35
C ARG A 511 36.93 -20.35 -0.57
N SER A 512 36.22 -20.14 0.54
CA SER A 512 35.63 -21.23 1.32
C SER A 512 34.37 -21.84 0.70
N ILE A 513 33.76 -21.15 -0.26
CA ILE A 513 32.48 -21.56 -0.86
C ILE A 513 32.75 -22.40 -2.12
N PRO A 514 32.08 -23.55 -2.29
CA PRO A 514 32.21 -24.35 -3.51
C PRO A 514 31.86 -23.55 -4.77
N ILE A 515 32.66 -23.70 -5.84
CA ILE A 515 32.45 -23.00 -7.12
C ILE A 515 31.05 -23.22 -7.70
N SER A 516 30.46 -24.40 -7.46
CA SER A 516 29.09 -24.71 -7.87
C SER A 516 28.06 -23.75 -7.28
N ASP A 517 28.30 -23.28 -6.05
CA ASP A 517 27.36 -22.50 -5.25
C ASP A 517 27.70 -21.00 -5.25
N MET A 518 28.78 -20.56 -5.91
CA MET A 518 29.07 -19.14 -6.12
C MET A 518 28.15 -18.50 -7.16
N ALA A 519 27.95 -17.17 -7.08
CA ALA A 519 27.24 -16.42 -8.09
C ALA A 519 27.93 -16.52 -9.47
N VAL A 520 27.15 -16.55 -10.56
CA VAL A 520 27.66 -16.76 -11.94
C VAL A 520 28.77 -15.78 -12.31
N GLY A 521 28.66 -14.51 -11.91
CA GLY A 521 29.67 -13.49 -12.19
C GLY A 521 31.00 -13.65 -11.44
N ILE A 522 31.09 -14.60 -10.50
CA ILE A 522 32.28 -14.87 -9.70
C ILE A 522 32.94 -16.20 -10.06
N LYS A 523 32.20 -17.13 -10.69
CA LYS A 523 32.71 -18.47 -11.01
C LYS A 523 33.96 -18.45 -11.89
N ASP A 524 34.07 -17.47 -12.78
CA ASP A 524 35.16 -17.32 -13.74
C ASP A 524 36.19 -16.26 -13.31
N LEU A 525 36.10 -15.76 -12.07
CA LEU A 525 36.93 -14.66 -11.57
C LEU A 525 38.22 -15.19 -10.94
N ASP A 526 39.37 -14.60 -11.28
CA ASP A 526 40.60 -14.81 -10.52
C ASP A 526 40.53 -13.95 -9.24
N LEU A 527 40.25 -14.61 -8.11
CA LEU A 527 40.14 -13.95 -6.81
C LEU A 527 41.46 -13.34 -6.30
N ASP A 528 42.59 -13.51 -6.96
CA ASP A 528 43.85 -12.84 -6.59
C ASP A 528 44.11 -11.58 -7.45
N GLN A 529 43.56 -11.51 -8.67
CA GLN A 529 43.90 -10.46 -9.64
C GLN A 529 42.73 -9.57 -10.06
N ASP A 530 41.52 -10.12 -10.08
CA ASP A 530 40.36 -9.41 -10.61
C ASP A 530 39.57 -8.71 -9.49
N THR A 531 38.90 -7.60 -9.81
CA THR A 531 38.02 -6.89 -8.88
C THR A 531 36.69 -7.63 -8.66
N LEU A 532 36.21 -7.69 -7.43
CA LEU A 532 34.89 -8.25 -7.12
C LEU A 532 33.78 -7.47 -7.84
N PRO A 533 32.71 -8.16 -8.29
CA PRO A 533 31.71 -7.57 -9.16
C PRO A 533 30.80 -6.55 -8.43
N ILE A 534 30.10 -5.76 -9.25
CA ILE A 534 28.93 -5.01 -8.82
C ILE A 534 27.71 -5.89 -9.06
N ASP A 535 27.05 -6.31 -7.98
CA ASP A 535 25.81 -7.08 -8.05
C ASP A 535 24.60 -6.25 -7.59
N ARG A 536 23.43 -6.87 -7.44
CA ARG A 536 22.24 -6.25 -6.89
C ARG A 536 21.85 -6.87 -5.56
N ALA A 537 21.78 -6.02 -4.54
CA ALA A 537 21.17 -6.32 -3.26
C ALA A 537 19.74 -5.74 -3.25
N LEU A 538 18.74 -6.59 -3.46
CA LEU A 538 17.31 -6.22 -3.44
C LEU A 538 16.99 -4.98 -4.30
N GLY A 539 17.39 -5.03 -5.56
CA GLY A 539 17.18 -3.96 -6.54
C GLY A 539 18.21 -2.83 -6.55
N ILE A 540 19.01 -2.66 -5.47
CA ILE A 540 20.07 -1.64 -5.35
C ILE A 540 21.40 -2.21 -5.84
N GLN A 541 22.24 -1.42 -6.52
CA GLN A 541 23.57 -1.90 -6.88
C GLN A 541 24.46 -1.95 -5.65
N TRP A 542 25.15 -3.06 -5.44
CA TRP A 542 26.13 -3.23 -4.37
C TRP A 542 27.49 -3.55 -5.00
N CYS A 543 28.47 -2.71 -4.70
CA CYS A 543 29.86 -2.93 -5.11
C CYS A 543 30.53 -3.76 -4.02
N ALA A 544 30.73 -5.06 -4.25
CA ALA A 544 31.26 -5.98 -3.26
C ALA A 544 32.69 -5.57 -2.83
N GLU A 545 33.55 -5.17 -3.77
CA GLU A 545 34.95 -4.80 -3.49
C GLU A 545 35.07 -3.65 -2.46
N THR A 546 34.24 -2.61 -2.59
CA THR A 546 34.28 -1.44 -1.71
C THR A 546 33.22 -1.47 -0.62
N ASP A 547 32.37 -2.50 -0.64
CA ASP A 547 31.21 -2.66 0.22
C ASP A 547 30.32 -1.40 0.32
N THR A 548 29.92 -0.87 -0.84
CA THR A 548 29.09 0.35 -0.94
C THR A 548 27.87 0.12 -1.81
N PHE A 549 26.72 0.64 -1.38
CA PHE A 549 25.56 0.80 -2.27
C PHE A 549 25.76 1.93 -3.27
N ARG A 550 25.30 1.71 -4.50
CA ARG A 550 25.38 2.67 -5.61
C ARG A 550 24.02 2.76 -6.30
N PHE A 551 23.71 3.96 -6.78
CA PHE A 551 22.55 4.21 -7.62
C PHE A 551 23.01 4.59 -9.01
N LYS A 552 22.56 3.84 -10.02
CA LYS A 552 22.74 4.24 -11.43
C LYS A 552 21.47 4.92 -11.91
N ILE A 553 21.44 6.24 -11.77
CA ILE A 553 20.34 7.06 -12.26
C ILE A 553 20.54 7.32 -13.74
N THR A 554 19.64 6.80 -14.57
CA THR A 554 19.57 7.13 -16.00
C THR A 554 18.27 7.86 -16.25
N VAL A 555 18.33 9.19 -16.34
CA VAL A 555 17.15 10.03 -16.64
C VAL A 555 16.78 9.82 -18.11
N LYS A 556 15.79 8.97 -18.35
CA LYS A 556 15.23 8.81 -19.70
C LYS A 556 14.29 9.96 -20.00
N GLU A 557 14.40 10.54 -21.19
CA GLU A 557 13.38 11.47 -21.66
C GLU A 557 12.03 10.73 -21.77
N GLN A 558 11.03 11.25 -21.07
CA GLN A 558 9.66 10.76 -21.09
C GLN A 558 8.72 11.95 -21.30
N PRO A 559 7.55 11.75 -21.92
CA PRO A 559 6.54 12.80 -22.03
C PRO A 559 6.22 13.38 -20.64
N LYS A 560 6.10 14.72 -20.52
CA LYS A 560 5.77 15.44 -19.27
C LYS A 560 4.31 15.21 -18.84
N THR A 561 3.96 13.96 -18.68
CA THR A 561 2.67 13.44 -18.23
C THR A 561 2.89 12.74 -16.90
N ARG A 562 1.83 12.59 -16.09
CA ARG A 562 1.89 11.80 -14.86
C ARG A 562 2.53 10.42 -15.09
N ARG A 563 2.16 9.73 -16.18
CA ARG A 563 2.72 8.42 -16.56
C ARG A 563 4.22 8.49 -16.87
N GLY A 564 4.67 9.50 -17.60
CA GLY A 564 6.08 9.65 -17.96
C GLY A 564 6.96 9.98 -16.74
N ILE A 565 6.47 10.84 -15.83
CA ILE A 565 7.16 11.15 -14.58
C ILE A 565 7.24 9.90 -13.69
N LEU A 566 6.13 9.18 -13.50
CA LEU A 566 6.12 7.93 -12.73
C LEU A 566 7.07 6.89 -13.32
N SER A 567 7.04 6.69 -14.65
CA SER A 567 7.96 5.77 -15.32
C SER A 567 9.43 6.15 -15.14
N MET A 568 9.75 7.44 -15.02
CA MET A 568 11.12 7.91 -14.78
C MET A 568 11.53 7.64 -13.32
N VAL A 569 10.68 8.03 -12.35
CA VAL A 569 10.94 7.83 -10.92
C VAL A 569 11.11 6.36 -10.59
N SER A 570 10.18 5.50 -11.02
CA SER A 570 10.25 4.05 -10.81
C SER A 570 11.39 3.37 -11.58
N SER A 571 12.07 4.06 -12.50
CA SER A 571 13.23 3.47 -13.20
C SER A 571 14.51 3.46 -12.35
N VAL A 572 14.57 4.31 -11.32
CA VAL A 572 15.71 4.44 -10.41
C VAL A 572 15.80 3.22 -9.48
N TYR A 573 14.65 2.77 -8.99
CA TYR A 573 14.54 1.65 -8.08
C TYR A 573 13.29 0.83 -8.42
N ASP A 574 13.51 -0.46 -8.66
CA ASP A 574 12.49 -1.49 -8.90
C ASP A 574 12.97 -2.69 -8.08
N PRO A 575 12.43 -2.91 -6.86
CA PRO A 575 12.88 -3.94 -5.92
C PRO A 575 12.96 -5.33 -6.54
#